data_AF-A0A836KB36-F1
#
_entry.id   AF-A0A836KB36-F1
#
_cell.length_a   1.000
_cell.length_b   1.000
_cell.length_c   1.000
_cell.angle_alpha   90.00
_cell.angle_beta   90.00
_cell.angle_gamma   90.00
#
_symmetry.space_group_name_H-M   'P 1'
#
loop_
_entity.id
_entity.type
_entity.pdbx_description
1 polymer ?
#
loop_
_entity_poly.entity_id
_entity_poly.type
_entity_poly.pdbx_seq_one_letter_code
_entity_poly.pdbx_strand_id
1 'polypeptide(L)'
;MSAAAKAFFKNVASPVIGFGIGWAGFTVLEQTGLLGESTQRWLNVHNLKLQLHTQRLLPASLVEKYGYPEDTLRSMIQHLEKGYSEAELSDRMSFDEVLRHCAVPEQVAFLEEHASEEIPYFYIADIFHSWANLNVNSFLRPPQHASDAAISTSPLASASASSPLVLRNDEAFDSEILCSSLWEKMIHNVIPFDVSIRALCVLAVNNRANARRLARLSSPERVIGLYNEYVDKIHADQQRGSEPDLVSPEEVTSATLFFLRAVNDALVQKSWIPMLKVFNVDLYPLAGKVKPESWCRAFGHLTPLVTSSASEMAVLLADVMSERLRCAELRKKEAAPS
;
A
#
# COMPACT_ATOMS: atom_id res chain seq x y z
N MET A 1 33.90 37.77 -20.89
CA MET A 1 33.81 36.94 -19.66
C MET A 1 35.11 37.08 -18.88
N SER A 2 35.05 37.46 -17.60
CA SER A 2 36.25 37.59 -16.77
C SER A 2 36.87 36.21 -16.49
N ALA A 3 38.18 36.16 -16.23
CA ALA A 3 38.90 34.92 -15.92
C ALA A 3 38.28 34.17 -14.72
N ALA A 4 37.75 34.91 -13.74
CA ALA A 4 37.04 34.35 -12.59
C ALA A 4 35.69 33.72 -12.99
N ALA A 5 34.93 34.35 -13.90
CA ALA A 5 33.69 33.79 -14.41
C ALA A 5 33.93 32.50 -15.23
N LYS A 6 35.02 32.44 -15.99
CA LYS A 6 35.43 31.24 -16.75
C LYS A 6 35.88 30.10 -15.82
N ALA A 7 36.60 30.42 -14.74
CA ALA A 7 37.00 29.44 -13.73
C ALA A 7 35.80 28.91 -12.94
N PHE A 8 34.87 29.77 -12.54
CA PHE A 8 33.64 29.38 -11.86
C PHE A 8 32.75 28.50 -12.75
N PHE A 9 32.55 28.87 -14.01
CA PHE A 9 31.75 28.04 -14.94
C PHE A 9 32.39 26.67 -15.19
N LYS A 10 33.72 26.63 -15.36
CA LYS A 10 34.44 25.39 -15.65
C LYS A 10 34.50 24.45 -14.43
N ASN A 11 34.69 25.01 -13.23
CA ASN A 11 34.94 24.21 -12.04
C ASN A 11 33.68 23.93 -11.21
N VAL A 12 32.62 24.73 -11.35
CA VAL A 12 31.41 24.63 -10.52
C VAL A 12 30.16 24.42 -11.38
N ALA A 13 29.89 25.29 -12.35
CA ALA A 13 28.64 25.22 -13.10
C ALA A 13 28.56 24.00 -14.04
N SER A 14 29.65 23.66 -14.74
CA SER A 14 29.67 22.53 -15.68
C SER A 14 29.49 21.17 -14.98
N PRO A 15 30.13 20.88 -13.83
CA PRO A 15 29.83 19.65 -13.08
C PRO A 15 28.39 19.60 -12.54
N VAL A 16 27.84 20.72 -12.09
CA VAL A 16 26.46 20.77 -11.55
C VAL A 16 25.42 20.52 -12.65
N ILE A 17 25.61 21.10 -13.84
CA ILE A 17 24.73 20.85 -14.99
C ILE A 17 24.86 19.40 -15.47
N GLY A 18 26.10 18.87 -15.53
CA GLY A 18 26.34 17.47 -15.88
C GLY A 18 25.69 16.50 -14.87
N PHE A 19 25.76 16.80 -13.58
CA PHE A 19 25.08 16.06 -12.54
C PHE A 19 23.55 16.11 -12.70
N GLY A 20 22.97 17.30 -12.94
CA GLY A 20 21.53 17.45 -13.14
C GLY A 20 20.99 16.67 -14.35
N ILE A 21 21.72 16.69 -15.48
CA ILE A 21 21.36 15.92 -16.68
C ILE A 21 21.51 14.41 -16.43
N GLY A 22 22.58 13.99 -15.75
CA GLY A 22 22.80 12.59 -15.39
C GLY A 22 21.73 12.05 -14.44
N TRP A 23 21.35 12.84 -13.43
CA TRP A 23 20.29 12.52 -12.48
C TRP A 23 18.94 12.38 -13.18
N ALA A 24 18.54 13.36 -14.00
CA ALA A 24 17.29 13.31 -14.75
C ALA A 24 17.25 12.10 -15.70
N GLY A 25 18.35 11.82 -16.41
CA GLY A 25 18.46 10.64 -17.29
C GLY A 25 18.34 9.32 -16.53
N PHE A 26 18.97 9.22 -15.35
CA PHE A 26 18.87 8.05 -14.48
C PHE A 26 17.44 7.85 -13.97
N THR A 27 16.77 8.91 -13.50
CA THR A 27 15.39 8.81 -13.01
C THR A 27 14.39 8.39 -14.09
N VAL A 28 14.59 8.83 -15.35
CA VAL A 28 13.74 8.42 -16.47
C VAL A 28 13.97 6.95 -16.84
N LEU A 29 15.22 6.47 -16.80
CA LEU A 29 15.55 5.07 -17.06
C LEU A 29 15.04 4.12 -15.95
N GLU A 30 15.10 4.58 -14.70
CA GLU A 30 14.56 3.85 -13.54
C GLU A 30 13.02 3.79 -13.59
N GLN A 31 12.35 4.89 -13.92
CA GLN A 31 10.89 4.97 -14.03
C GLN A 31 10.30 4.18 -15.21
N THR A 32 11.09 3.97 -16.27
CA THR A 32 10.63 3.25 -17.48
C THR A 32 10.90 1.75 -17.45
N GLY A 33 11.56 1.24 -16.39
CA GLY A 33 11.84 -0.19 -16.23
C GLY A 33 12.72 -0.79 -17.34
N LEU A 34 13.43 0.03 -18.11
CA LEU A 34 14.24 -0.39 -19.27
C LEU A 34 15.56 -1.05 -18.88
N LEU A 35 15.92 -1.04 -17.59
CA LEU A 35 17.16 -1.62 -17.08
C LEU A 35 16.89 -3.03 -16.55
N GLY A 36 17.48 -4.03 -17.18
CA GLY A 36 17.49 -5.39 -16.63
C GLY A 36 18.18 -5.45 -15.26
N GLU A 37 17.80 -6.42 -14.44
CA GLU A 37 18.21 -6.58 -13.03
C GLU A 37 19.74 -6.52 -12.84
N SER A 38 20.52 -7.09 -13.76
CA SER A 38 21.99 -7.07 -13.74
C SER A 38 22.56 -5.65 -13.91
N THR A 39 21.91 -4.83 -14.73
CA THR A 39 22.32 -3.44 -15.00
C THR A 39 21.97 -2.53 -13.83
N GLN A 40 20.80 -2.76 -13.21
CA GLN A 40 20.37 -2.04 -12.02
C GLN A 40 21.25 -2.39 -10.81
N ARG A 41 21.60 -3.67 -10.63
CA ARG A 41 22.56 -4.12 -9.62
C ARG A 41 23.94 -3.48 -9.82
N TRP A 42 24.42 -3.44 -11.05
CA TRP A 42 25.68 -2.79 -11.38
C TRP A 42 25.69 -1.29 -11.05
N LEU A 43 24.60 -0.58 -11.37
CA LEU A 43 24.39 0.84 -11.05
C LEU A 43 24.36 1.08 -9.53
N ASN A 44 23.62 0.26 -8.78
CA ASN A 44 23.52 0.37 -7.32
C ASN A 44 24.88 0.16 -6.64
N VAL A 45 25.66 -0.84 -7.07
CA VAL A 45 27.04 -1.05 -6.59
C VAL A 45 27.91 0.17 -6.87
N HIS A 46 27.84 0.72 -8.08
CA HIS A 46 28.66 1.87 -8.46
C HIS A 46 28.25 3.14 -7.70
N ASN A 47 26.96 3.32 -7.42
CA ASN A 47 26.48 4.44 -6.63
C ASN A 47 26.97 4.35 -5.18
N LEU A 48 26.88 3.17 -4.56
CA LEU A 48 27.40 2.96 -3.20
C LEU A 48 28.92 3.13 -3.12
N LYS A 49 29.67 2.67 -4.13
CA LYS A 49 31.12 2.91 -4.22
C LYS A 49 31.44 4.38 -4.37
N LEU A 50 30.67 5.08 -5.20
CA LEU A 50 30.82 6.52 -5.37
C LEU A 50 30.58 7.22 -4.04
N GLN A 51 29.48 6.91 -3.35
CA GLN A 51 29.13 7.43 -2.02
C GLN A 51 30.22 7.16 -0.98
N LEU A 52 30.77 5.94 -0.94
CA LEU A 52 31.90 5.60 -0.07
C LEU A 52 33.14 6.47 -0.36
N HIS A 53 33.40 6.78 -1.63
CA HIS A 53 34.50 7.67 -2.02
C HIS A 53 34.21 9.14 -1.71
N THR A 54 33.03 9.65 -2.01
CA THR A 54 32.67 11.05 -1.74
C THR A 54 32.60 11.34 -0.25
N GLN A 55 32.13 10.40 0.59
CA GLN A 55 32.10 10.59 2.04
C GLN A 55 33.49 10.79 2.64
N ARG A 56 34.52 10.12 2.13
CA ARG A 56 35.92 10.35 2.58
C ARG A 56 36.46 11.75 2.25
N LEU A 57 35.82 12.45 1.31
CA LEU A 57 36.17 13.82 0.92
C LEU A 57 35.35 14.87 1.70
N LEU A 58 34.31 14.46 2.42
CA LEU A 58 33.45 15.34 3.19
C LEU A 58 33.96 15.48 4.65
N PRO A 59 33.70 16.62 5.32
CA PRO A 59 33.99 16.78 6.74
C PRO A 59 33.34 15.69 7.60
N ALA A 60 34.06 15.17 8.60
CA ALA A 60 33.57 14.10 9.48
C ALA A 60 32.20 14.43 10.11
N SER A 61 31.97 15.68 10.50
CA SER A 61 30.69 16.15 11.05
C SER A 61 29.49 16.04 10.09
N LEU A 62 29.73 16.08 8.78
CA LEU A 62 28.69 15.87 7.76
C LEU A 62 28.47 14.38 7.50
N VAL A 63 29.55 13.59 7.50
CA VAL A 63 29.49 12.14 7.30
C VAL A 63 28.82 11.43 8.48
N GLU A 64 29.10 11.84 9.72
CA GLU A 64 28.45 11.27 10.90
C GLU A 64 26.94 11.59 10.96
N LYS A 65 26.52 12.72 10.40
CA LYS A 65 25.12 13.17 10.45
C LYS A 65 24.26 12.70 9.27
N TYR A 66 24.86 12.54 8.09
CA TYR A 66 24.13 12.27 6.85
C TYR A 66 24.73 11.12 6.03
N GLY A 67 25.88 10.59 6.43
CA GLY A 67 26.54 9.46 5.79
C GLY A 67 26.14 8.13 6.42
N TYR A 68 26.61 7.06 5.78
CA TYR A 68 26.51 5.72 6.37
C TYR A 68 27.84 5.39 7.04
N PRO A 69 27.84 4.58 8.12
CA PRO A 69 29.08 4.06 8.67
C PRO A 69 29.88 3.33 7.58
N GLU A 70 31.20 3.53 7.55
CA GLU A 70 32.05 3.04 6.47
C GLU A 70 31.97 1.51 6.33
N ASP A 71 31.93 0.81 7.46
CA ASP A 71 31.80 -0.66 7.51
C ASP A 71 30.47 -1.14 6.94
N THR A 72 29.39 -0.39 7.18
CA THR A 72 28.05 -0.68 6.62
C THR A 72 28.04 -0.51 5.11
N LEU A 73 28.60 0.59 4.59
CA LEU A 73 28.73 0.82 3.14
C LEU A 73 29.58 -0.25 2.46
N ARG A 74 30.73 -0.61 3.04
CA ARG A 74 31.59 -1.68 2.53
C ARG A 74 30.86 -3.02 2.51
N SER A 75 30.10 -3.33 3.57
CA SER A 75 29.28 -4.53 3.62
C SER A 75 28.21 -4.53 2.52
N MET A 76 27.46 -3.44 2.34
CA MET A 76 26.44 -3.32 1.29
C MET A 76 27.02 -3.48 -0.12
N ILE A 77 28.16 -2.85 -0.41
CA ILE A 77 28.88 -2.98 -1.68
C ILE A 77 29.27 -4.44 -1.91
N GLN A 78 29.89 -5.07 -0.91
CA GLN A 78 30.37 -6.44 -1.03
C GLN A 78 29.21 -7.44 -1.24
N HIS A 79 28.06 -7.22 -0.60
CA HIS A 79 26.88 -8.06 -0.79
C HIS A 79 26.28 -7.90 -2.19
N LEU A 80 26.16 -6.67 -2.69
CA LEU A 80 25.62 -6.42 -4.02
C LEU A 80 26.58 -6.87 -5.15
N GLU A 81 27.90 -6.84 -4.91
CA GLU A 81 28.93 -7.34 -5.84
C GLU A 81 28.96 -8.86 -5.94
N LYS A 82 28.82 -9.56 -4.82
CA LYS A 82 28.77 -11.04 -4.81
C LYS A 82 27.54 -11.57 -5.55
N GLY A 83 26.51 -10.73 -5.69
CA GLY A 83 25.19 -11.18 -6.07
C GLY A 83 24.58 -11.98 -4.91
N TYR A 84 23.26 -12.03 -4.88
CA TYR A 84 22.58 -12.90 -3.96
C TYR A 84 22.55 -14.32 -4.54
N SER A 85 23.04 -15.30 -3.80
CA SER A 85 22.59 -16.67 -4.02
C SER A 85 21.15 -16.82 -3.47
N GLU A 86 20.30 -17.63 -4.11
CA GLU A 86 18.95 -17.93 -3.58
C GLU A 86 19.01 -18.42 -2.13
N ALA A 87 20.09 -19.13 -1.76
CA ALA A 87 20.35 -19.58 -0.40
C ALA A 87 20.64 -18.43 0.60
N GLU A 88 21.38 -17.39 0.20
CA GLU A 88 21.64 -16.22 1.07
C GLU A 88 20.46 -15.24 1.15
N LEU A 89 19.57 -15.23 0.15
CA LEU A 89 18.27 -14.55 0.25
C LEU A 89 17.32 -15.32 1.17
N SER A 90 17.38 -16.65 1.14
CA SER A 90 16.65 -17.53 2.07
C SER A 90 17.10 -17.39 3.52
N ASP A 91 18.35 -17.00 3.79
CA ASP A 91 18.86 -16.76 5.15
C ASP A 91 18.50 -15.37 5.72
N ARG A 92 17.96 -14.46 4.90
CA ARG A 92 17.43 -13.18 5.40
C ARG A 92 15.99 -13.38 5.84
N MET A 93 15.75 -13.16 7.13
CA MET A 93 14.39 -13.17 7.67
C MET A 93 13.54 -12.15 6.91
N SER A 94 12.50 -12.62 6.24
CA SER A 94 11.53 -11.78 5.54
C SER A 94 10.77 -10.90 6.56
N PHE A 95 10.22 -9.76 6.13
CA PHE A 95 9.38 -8.95 7.02
C PHE A 95 8.18 -9.77 7.54
N ASP A 96 7.65 -10.66 6.71
CA ASP A 96 6.69 -11.68 7.08
C ASP A 96 7.11 -12.50 8.31
N GLU A 97 8.34 -13.03 8.32
CA GLU A 97 8.88 -13.82 9.42
C GLU A 97 9.17 -12.96 10.66
N VAL A 98 9.72 -11.76 10.47
CA VAL A 98 9.96 -10.80 11.57
C VAL A 98 8.63 -10.47 12.26
N LEU A 99 7.62 -10.07 11.49
CA LEU A 99 6.32 -9.64 12.03
C LEU A 99 5.55 -10.81 12.67
N ARG A 100 5.69 -12.04 12.17
CA ARG A 100 5.08 -13.24 12.77
C ARG A 100 5.60 -13.53 14.19
N HIS A 101 6.82 -13.11 14.51
CA HIS A 101 7.41 -13.26 15.84
C HIS A 101 7.03 -12.14 16.80
N CYS A 102 6.44 -11.06 16.31
CA CYS A 102 6.01 -9.91 17.11
C CYS A 102 4.53 -10.03 17.51
N ALA A 103 4.19 -9.56 18.72
CA ALA A 103 2.80 -9.35 19.10
C ALA A 103 2.20 -8.17 18.31
N VAL A 104 0.87 -8.13 18.12
CA VAL A 104 0.20 -7.06 17.35
C VAL A 104 0.60 -5.64 17.80
N PRO A 105 0.67 -5.31 19.11
CA PRO A 105 1.13 -3.97 19.53
C PRO A 105 2.56 -3.66 19.11
N GLU A 106 3.45 -4.64 19.10
CA GLU A 106 4.84 -4.50 18.67
C GLU A 106 4.92 -4.31 17.15
N GLN A 107 4.10 -5.05 16.39
CA GLN A 107 3.96 -4.84 14.95
C GLN A 107 3.47 -3.41 14.66
N VAL A 108 2.45 -2.94 15.36
CA VAL A 108 1.92 -1.57 15.19
C VAL A 108 3.00 -0.53 15.49
N ALA A 109 3.72 -0.65 16.60
CA ALA A 109 4.80 0.27 16.95
C ALA A 109 5.93 0.28 15.89
N PHE A 110 6.33 -0.90 15.41
CA PHE A 110 7.32 -1.02 14.33
C PHE A 110 6.85 -0.33 13.05
N LEU A 111 5.58 -0.51 12.66
CA LEU A 111 5.02 0.14 11.48
C LEU A 111 4.92 1.67 11.66
N GLU A 112 4.61 2.16 12.86
CA GLU A 112 4.51 3.60 13.14
C GLU A 112 5.85 4.31 12.95
N GLU A 113 6.93 3.71 13.40
CA GLU A 113 8.31 4.19 13.18
C GLU A 113 8.58 4.34 11.68
N HIS A 114 8.33 3.28 10.91
CA HIS A 114 8.59 3.26 9.47
C HIS A 114 7.63 4.14 8.66
N ALA A 115 6.40 4.33 9.14
CA ALA A 115 5.43 5.24 8.53
C ALA A 115 5.81 6.71 8.73
N SER A 116 6.39 7.05 9.88
CA SER A 116 6.71 8.42 10.26
C SER A 116 7.99 8.94 9.61
N GLU A 117 8.86 8.05 9.17
CA GLU A 117 10.14 8.39 8.56
C GLU A 117 10.05 8.58 7.02
N GLU A 118 10.98 9.39 6.49
CA GLU A 118 11.23 9.55 5.05
C GLU A 118 12.17 8.43 4.56
N ILE A 119 11.70 7.18 4.62
CA ILE A 119 12.43 5.99 4.17
C ILE A 119 12.18 5.74 2.67
N PRO A 120 13.13 5.15 1.90
CA PRO A 120 12.89 4.79 0.50
C PRO A 120 11.62 3.96 0.27
N TYR A 121 10.89 4.33 -0.79
CA TYR A 121 9.59 3.79 -1.21
C TYR A 121 9.47 2.25 -1.21
N PHE A 122 10.45 1.57 -1.79
CA PHE A 122 10.38 0.10 -1.96
C PHE A 122 10.39 -0.62 -0.61
N TYR A 123 11.20 -0.14 0.32
CA TYR A 123 11.34 -0.73 1.65
C TYR A 123 10.07 -0.59 2.49
N ILE A 124 9.43 0.58 2.45
CA ILE A 124 8.21 0.84 3.21
C ILE A 124 7.00 0.08 2.63
N ALA A 125 6.91 -0.03 1.30
CA ALA A 125 5.82 -0.78 0.66
C ALA A 125 5.89 -2.29 1.01
N ASP A 126 7.09 -2.88 1.02
CA ASP A 126 7.27 -4.31 1.35
C ASP A 126 6.85 -4.62 2.79
N ILE A 127 7.19 -3.76 3.75
CA ILE A 127 6.79 -3.92 5.15
C ILE A 127 5.26 -3.92 5.29
N PHE A 128 4.58 -2.94 4.69
CA PHE A 128 3.12 -2.86 4.75
C PHE A 128 2.43 -3.97 3.96
N HIS A 129 3.04 -4.42 2.86
CA HIS A 129 2.57 -5.58 2.11
C HIS A 129 2.62 -6.85 2.99
N SER A 130 3.76 -7.10 3.64
CA SER A 130 3.94 -8.21 4.57
C SER A 130 2.95 -8.17 5.73
N TRP A 131 2.74 -7.00 6.34
CA TRP A 131 1.78 -6.85 7.43
C TRP A 131 0.33 -7.08 6.98
N ALA A 132 -0.04 -6.58 5.80
CA ALA A 132 -1.35 -6.84 5.21
C ALA A 132 -1.56 -8.34 4.91
N ASN A 133 -0.54 -9.03 4.39
CA ASN A 133 -0.58 -10.47 4.13
C ASN A 133 -0.72 -11.28 5.42
N LEU A 134 0.02 -10.91 6.48
CA LEU A 134 -0.11 -11.53 7.80
C LEU A 134 -1.53 -11.42 8.36
N ASN A 135 -2.22 -10.33 8.03
CA ASN A 135 -3.58 -10.02 8.48
C ASN A 135 -4.65 -10.26 7.39
N VAL A 136 -4.36 -10.99 6.32
CA VAL A 136 -5.25 -11.17 5.16
C VAL A 136 -6.62 -11.72 5.54
N ASN A 137 -6.67 -12.61 6.55
CA ASN A 137 -7.90 -13.17 7.12
C ASN A 137 -8.79 -12.14 7.83
N SER A 138 -8.34 -10.88 7.96
CA SER A 138 -9.16 -9.77 8.44
C SER A 138 -10.10 -9.23 7.38
N PHE A 139 -9.83 -9.46 6.09
CA PHE A 139 -10.63 -8.91 4.99
C PHE A 139 -10.88 -9.88 3.83
N LEU A 140 -10.22 -11.03 3.79
CA LEU A 140 -10.40 -12.06 2.80
C LEU A 140 -10.73 -13.41 3.48
N ARG A 141 -11.67 -14.16 2.90
CA ARG A 141 -12.02 -15.50 3.35
C ARG A 141 -11.01 -16.49 2.77
N PRO A 142 -10.48 -17.43 3.58
CA PRO A 142 -9.60 -18.47 3.06
C PRO A 142 -10.34 -19.34 2.04
N PRO A 143 -9.68 -19.77 0.95
CA PRO A 143 -10.29 -20.62 -0.06
C PRO A 143 -10.77 -21.93 0.56
N GLN A 144 -12.03 -22.30 0.29
CA GLN A 144 -12.71 -23.46 0.89
C GLN A 144 -12.02 -24.81 0.59
N HIS A 145 -11.12 -24.88 -0.40
CA HIS A 145 -10.40 -26.08 -0.80
C HIS A 145 -9.08 -26.35 -0.04
N ALA A 146 -8.63 -25.45 0.84
CA ALA A 146 -7.37 -25.63 1.57
C ALA A 146 -7.50 -26.55 2.81
N SER A 147 -8.69 -27.05 3.13
CA SER A 147 -8.92 -27.83 4.35
C SER A 147 -8.52 -29.32 4.25
N ASP A 148 -8.13 -29.82 3.08
CA ASP A 148 -7.86 -31.26 2.87
C ASP A 148 -6.37 -31.61 2.68
N ALA A 149 -5.45 -30.63 2.72
CA ALA A 149 -4.02 -30.87 2.40
C ALA A 149 -3.00 -30.48 3.50
N ALA A 150 -3.42 -30.25 4.74
CA ALA A 150 -2.50 -29.95 5.84
C ALA A 150 -2.24 -31.19 6.73
N ILE A 151 -1.54 -32.18 6.18
CA ILE A 151 -0.81 -33.19 6.98
C ILE A 151 0.67 -32.81 6.94
N SER A 152 1.16 -32.09 7.95
CA SER A 152 2.52 -32.22 8.50
C SER A 152 2.78 -31.24 9.66
N THR A 153 2.72 -31.80 10.87
CA THR A 153 3.59 -31.53 12.04
C THR A 153 3.85 -30.09 12.49
N SER A 154 2.99 -29.60 13.40
CA SER A 154 3.36 -28.95 14.67
C SER A 154 2.12 -28.83 15.58
N PRO A 155 2.14 -29.28 16.86
CA PRO A 155 0.94 -29.32 17.68
C PRO A 155 0.86 -28.09 18.58
N LEU A 156 0.07 -27.07 18.23
CA LEU A 156 -0.63 -26.14 19.16
C LEU A 156 -1.29 -25.00 18.37
N ALA A 157 -2.54 -25.23 17.93
CA ALA A 157 -3.64 -24.24 17.79
C ALA A 157 -4.78 -24.82 16.93
N SER A 158 -5.26 -26.01 17.26
CA SER A 158 -6.49 -26.54 16.66
C SER A 158 -7.71 -25.92 17.35
N ALA A 159 -8.13 -24.75 16.88
CA ALA A 159 -9.51 -24.25 16.96
C ALA A 159 -9.64 -22.94 16.14
N SER A 160 -9.80 -23.02 14.83
CA SER A 160 -10.47 -21.93 14.12
C SER A 160 -11.36 -22.50 13.03
N ALA A 161 -12.62 -22.75 13.41
CA ALA A 161 -13.71 -22.48 12.48
C ALA A 161 -13.43 -21.10 11.88
N SER A 162 -13.46 -20.98 10.55
CA SER A 162 -13.21 -19.75 9.81
C SER A 162 -13.82 -18.56 10.58
N SER A 163 -12.98 -17.72 11.17
CA SER A 163 -13.47 -16.59 11.96
C SER A 163 -14.32 -15.73 11.02
N PRO A 164 -15.54 -15.35 11.41
CA PRO A 164 -16.38 -14.58 10.52
C PRO A 164 -15.72 -13.21 10.26
N LEU A 165 -15.71 -12.77 8.99
CA LEU A 165 -15.18 -11.48 8.57
C LEU A 165 -16.07 -10.34 9.08
N VAL A 166 -15.89 -9.99 10.35
CA VAL A 166 -16.71 -9.03 11.10
C VAL A 166 -15.81 -7.92 11.64
N LEU A 167 -16.35 -6.71 11.73
CA LEU A 167 -15.69 -5.57 12.37
C LEU A 167 -15.41 -5.88 13.84
N ARG A 168 -14.14 -5.80 14.23
CA ARG A 168 -13.64 -6.01 15.59
C ARG A 168 -13.39 -4.66 16.26
N ASN A 169 -13.09 -4.74 17.55
CA ASN A 169 -12.68 -3.57 18.33
C ASN A 169 -11.53 -3.95 19.25
N ASP A 170 -10.44 -4.37 18.62
CA ASP A 170 -9.19 -4.75 19.27
C ASP A 170 -8.32 -3.50 19.46
N GLU A 171 -7.99 -3.20 20.71
CA GLU A 171 -7.15 -2.05 21.08
C GLU A 171 -5.69 -2.22 20.63
N ALA A 172 -5.23 -3.46 20.41
CA ALA A 172 -3.88 -3.73 19.92
C ALA A 172 -3.61 -3.13 18.52
N PHE A 173 -4.67 -2.90 17.75
CA PHE A 173 -4.59 -2.28 16.42
C PHE A 173 -4.77 -0.75 16.44
N ASP A 174 -5.04 -0.12 17.60
CA ASP A 174 -5.29 1.33 17.67
C ASP A 174 -4.03 2.13 17.28
N SER A 175 -4.12 2.95 16.22
CA SER A 175 -3.01 3.79 15.79
C SER A 175 -3.48 4.99 14.96
N GLU A 176 -3.31 6.19 15.51
CA GLU A 176 -3.56 7.44 14.78
C GLU A 176 -2.45 7.74 13.77
N ILE A 177 -1.20 7.41 14.12
CA ILE A 177 -0.02 7.64 13.29
C ILE A 177 -0.13 6.82 12.01
N LEU A 178 -0.47 5.53 12.09
CA LEU A 178 -0.66 4.70 10.90
C LEU A 178 -1.84 5.17 10.05
N CYS A 179 -2.98 5.51 10.68
CA CYS A 179 -4.15 6.00 9.95
C CYS A 179 -3.85 7.26 9.11
N SER A 180 -3.11 8.21 9.69
CA SER A 180 -2.73 9.45 9.01
C SER A 180 -1.62 9.22 7.98
N SER A 181 -0.53 8.58 8.38
CA SER A 181 0.66 8.39 7.53
C SER A 181 0.38 7.51 6.32
N LEU A 182 -0.36 6.39 6.47
CA LEU A 182 -0.71 5.54 5.33
C LEU A 182 -1.68 6.24 4.38
N TRP A 183 -2.65 7.00 4.91
CA TRP A 183 -3.55 7.78 4.09
C TRP A 183 -2.79 8.83 3.27
N GLU A 184 -1.93 9.61 3.92
CA GLU A 184 -1.11 10.63 3.28
C GLU A 184 -0.15 10.04 2.24
N LYS A 185 0.56 8.96 2.58
CA LYS A 185 1.46 8.30 1.63
C LYS A 185 0.71 7.68 0.44
N MET A 186 -0.51 7.15 0.65
CA MET A 186 -1.35 6.65 -0.43
C MET A 186 -1.78 7.75 -1.40
N ILE A 187 -2.30 8.89 -0.90
CA ILE A 187 -2.79 9.97 -1.77
C ILE A 187 -1.68 10.69 -2.53
N HIS A 188 -0.44 10.64 -2.04
CA HIS A 188 0.76 11.19 -2.68
C HIS A 188 1.55 10.14 -3.48
N ASN A 189 1.01 8.93 -3.67
CA ASN A 189 1.65 7.82 -4.40
C ASN A 189 3.03 7.41 -3.85
N VAL A 190 3.28 7.62 -2.54
CA VAL A 190 4.48 7.16 -1.81
C VAL A 190 4.32 5.70 -1.35
N ILE A 191 3.11 5.16 -1.30
CA ILE A 191 2.89 3.72 -1.17
C ILE A 191 1.83 3.34 -2.23
N PRO A 192 1.98 2.22 -2.96
CA PRO A 192 0.98 1.78 -3.91
C PRO A 192 -0.43 1.70 -3.30
N PHE A 193 -1.45 2.01 -4.10
CA PHE A 193 -2.84 1.94 -3.64
C PHE A 193 -3.21 0.55 -3.10
N ASP A 194 -2.84 -0.52 -3.79
CA ASP A 194 -3.10 -1.91 -3.42
C ASP A 194 -2.47 -2.32 -2.08
N VAL A 195 -1.28 -1.80 -1.78
CA VAL A 195 -0.62 -2.01 -0.47
C VAL A 195 -1.31 -1.19 0.61
N SER A 196 -1.47 0.12 0.39
CA SER A 196 -2.06 1.02 1.38
C SER A 196 -3.50 0.66 1.73
N ILE A 197 -4.35 0.34 0.75
CA ILE A 197 -5.76 0.08 1.01
C ILE A 197 -5.96 -1.19 1.83
N ARG A 198 -5.11 -2.21 1.66
CA ARG A 198 -5.14 -3.43 2.47
C ARG A 198 -4.71 -3.15 3.90
N ALA A 199 -3.60 -2.42 4.10
CA ALA A 199 -3.16 -2.02 5.45
C ALA A 199 -4.20 -1.13 6.16
N LEU A 200 -4.76 -0.14 5.45
CA LEU A 200 -5.83 0.72 5.96
C LEU A 200 -7.11 -0.08 6.26
N CYS A 201 -7.43 -1.09 5.46
CA CYS A 201 -8.53 -2.01 5.72
C CYS A 201 -8.28 -2.77 7.03
N VAL A 202 -7.10 -3.35 7.25
CA VAL A 202 -6.74 -4.04 8.50
C VAL A 202 -6.95 -3.12 9.72
N LEU A 203 -6.48 -1.87 9.65
CA LEU A 203 -6.68 -0.89 10.72
C LEU A 203 -8.16 -0.58 10.97
N ALA A 204 -8.93 -0.33 9.90
CA ALA A 204 -10.32 0.06 10.00
C ALA A 204 -11.22 -1.08 10.50
N VAL A 205 -10.98 -2.31 10.06
CA VAL A 205 -11.86 -3.45 10.40
C VAL A 205 -11.54 -4.03 11.77
N ASN A 206 -10.30 -3.91 12.25
CA ASN A 206 -9.93 -4.46 13.55
C ASN A 206 -10.18 -3.48 14.72
N ASN A 207 -10.28 -2.17 14.48
CA ASN A 207 -10.49 -1.18 15.53
C ASN A 207 -11.47 -0.06 15.12
N ARG A 208 -12.51 0.17 15.94
CA ARG A 208 -13.55 1.17 15.63
C ARG A 208 -13.06 2.61 15.75
N ALA A 209 -12.08 2.89 16.60
CA ALA A 209 -11.49 4.23 16.70
C ALA A 209 -10.75 4.57 15.39
N ASN A 210 -9.97 3.63 14.85
CA ASN A 210 -9.34 3.76 13.54
C ASN A 210 -10.36 3.99 12.43
N ALA A 211 -11.44 3.19 12.35
CA ALA A 211 -12.51 3.40 11.37
C ALA A 211 -13.10 4.82 11.45
N ARG A 212 -13.28 5.37 12.66
CA ARG A 212 -13.75 6.75 12.85
C ARG A 212 -12.70 7.79 12.45
N ARG A 213 -11.42 7.58 12.73
CA ARG A 213 -10.34 8.46 12.28
C ARG A 213 -10.28 8.48 10.75
N LEU A 214 -10.29 7.29 10.13
CA LEU A 214 -10.27 7.12 8.67
C LEU A 214 -11.50 7.69 8.00
N ALA A 215 -12.70 7.59 8.60
CA ALA A 215 -13.91 8.24 8.07
C ALA A 215 -13.86 9.79 8.10
N ARG A 216 -12.95 10.39 8.87
CA ARG A 216 -12.70 11.83 8.92
C ARG A 216 -11.58 12.25 7.96
N LEU A 217 -10.50 11.45 7.89
CA LEU A 217 -9.33 11.71 7.05
C LEU A 217 -9.63 11.44 5.57
N SER A 218 -10.33 10.34 5.29
CA SER A 218 -10.61 9.88 3.94
C SER A 218 -11.89 10.48 3.35
N SER A 219 -11.85 10.74 2.04
CA SER A 219 -13.03 10.97 1.22
C SER A 219 -13.42 9.66 0.52
N PRO A 220 -14.64 9.10 0.73
CA PRO A 220 -15.08 7.89 0.02
C PRO A 220 -14.94 8.02 -1.50
N GLU A 221 -15.27 9.19 -2.07
CA GLU A 221 -15.09 9.46 -3.50
C GLU A 221 -13.61 9.38 -3.92
N ARG A 222 -12.67 9.86 -3.09
CA ARG A 222 -11.24 9.78 -3.41
C ARG A 222 -10.76 8.34 -3.40
N VAL A 223 -11.23 7.52 -2.47
CA VAL A 223 -10.89 6.08 -2.41
C VAL A 223 -11.37 5.37 -3.68
N ILE A 224 -12.61 5.63 -4.09
CA ILE A 224 -13.17 5.07 -5.33
C ILE A 224 -12.41 5.57 -6.56
N GLY A 225 -12.01 6.84 -6.59
CA GLY A 225 -11.17 7.40 -7.65
C GLY A 225 -9.84 6.66 -7.78
N LEU A 226 -9.10 6.51 -6.67
CA LEU A 226 -7.83 5.78 -6.63
C LEU A 226 -8.00 4.30 -7.03
N TYR A 227 -9.08 3.65 -6.60
CA TYR A 227 -9.40 2.29 -7.02
C TYR A 227 -9.64 2.19 -8.54
N ASN A 228 -10.39 3.11 -9.13
CA ASN A 228 -10.58 3.14 -10.58
C ASN A 228 -9.27 3.39 -11.33
N GLU A 229 -8.41 4.30 -10.84
CA GLU A 229 -7.06 4.52 -11.38
C GLU A 229 -6.21 3.23 -11.33
N TYR A 230 -6.30 2.47 -10.24
CA TYR A 230 -5.63 1.18 -10.07
C TYR A 230 -6.13 0.12 -11.06
N VAL A 231 -7.45 -0.03 -11.20
CA VAL A 231 -8.06 -1.00 -12.14
C VAL A 231 -7.71 -0.65 -13.60
N ASP A 232 -7.75 0.63 -13.96
CA ASP A 232 -7.37 1.08 -15.30
C ASP A 232 -5.89 0.76 -15.61
N LYS A 233 -5.01 0.92 -14.62
CA LYS A 233 -3.60 0.57 -14.73
C LYS A 233 -3.40 -0.93 -14.95
N ILE A 234 -4.08 -1.79 -14.17
CA ILE A 234 -4.01 -3.25 -14.36
C ILE A 234 -4.47 -3.65 -15.76
N HIS A 235 -5.59 -3.12 -16.23
CA HIS A 235 -6.08 -3.43 -17.57
C HIS A 235 -5.11 -2.99 -18.67
N ALA A 236 -4.47 -1.83 -18.51
CA ALA A 236 -3.44 -1.37 -19.44
C ALA A 236 -2.18 -2.27 -19.43
N ASP A 237 -1.77 -2.74 -18.27
CA ASP A 237 -0.59 -3.60 -18.10
C ASP A 237 -0.85 -5.04 -18.63
N GLN A 238 -2.06 -5.57 -18.41
CA GLN A 238 -2.50 -6.85 -18.98
C GLN A 238 -2.49 -6.83 -20.52
N GLN A 239 -2.92 -5.72 -21.13
CA GLN A 239 -2.87 -5.55 -22.59
C GLN A 239 -1.44 -5.51 -23.14
N ARG A 240 -0.46 -5.15 -22.30
CA ARG A 240 0.97 -5.07 -22.67
C ARG A 240 1.73 -6.36 -22.39
N GLY A 241 1.09 -7.39 -21.85
CA GLY A 241 1.72 -8.68 -21.57
C GLY A 241 2.78 -8.62 -20.46
N SER A 242 2.75 -7.59 -19.63
CA SER A 242 3.54 -7.54 -18.40
C SER A 242 2.73 -8.25 -17.31
N GLU A 243 3.20 -9.40 -16.82
CA GLU A 243 2.77 -9.97 -15.54
C GLU A 243 3.74 -9.46 -14.49
N PRO A 244 3.40 -8.45 -13.68
CA PRO A 244 4.16 -8.17 -12.48
C PRO A 244 3.67 -9.10 -11.37
N ASP A 245 4.53 -9.28 -10.36
CA ASP A 245 4.24 -9.94 -9.09
C ASP A 245 3.21 -9.09 -8.30
N LEU A 246 1.96 -9.07 -8.77
CA LEU A 246 0.89 -8.21 -8.29
C LEU A 246 -0.02 -8.98 -7.35
N VAL A 247 -0.42 -8.31 -6.27
CA VAL A 247 -1.56 -8.72 -5.44
C VAL A 247 -2.78 -8.87 -6.34
N SER A 248 -3.53 -9.97 -6.17
CA SER A 248 -4.70 -10.22 -7.00
C SER A 248 -5.68 -9.04 -6.97
N PRO A 249 -6.20 -8.58 -8.13
CA PRO A 249 -7.18 -7.48 -8.17
C PRO A 249 -8.41 -7.75 -7.29
N GLU A 250 -8.79 -9.01 -7.12
CA GLU A 250 -9.91 -9.43 -6.28
C GLU A 250 -9.65 -9.23 -4.79
N GLU A 251 -8.41 -9.47 -4.32
CA GLU A 251 -8.02 -9.16 -2.95
C GLU A 251 -8.10 -7.65 -2.69
N VAL A 252 -7.59 -6.84 -3.62
CA VAL A 252 -7.63 -5.37 -3.52
C VAL A 252 -9.07 -4.86 -3.55
N THR A 253 -9.92 -5.44 -4.40
CA THR A 253 -11.36 -5.12 -4.46
C THR A 253 -12.04 -5.45 -3.12
N SER A 254 -11.76 -6.62 -2.56
CA SER A 254 -12.33 -7.09 -1.30
C SER A 254 -11.92 -6.20 -0.12
N ALA A 255 -10.64 -5.85 -0.03
CA ALA A 255 -10.11 -4.93 0.98
C ALA A 255 -10.72 -3.53 0.84
N THR A 256 -10.84 -3.02 -0.39
CA THR A 256 -11.43 -1.70 -0.65
C THR A 256 -12.89 -1.66 -0.22
N LEU A 257 -13.69 -2.67 -0.56
CA LEU A 257 -15.10 -2.76 -0.16
C LEU A 257 -15.25 -2.87 1.36
N PHE A 258 -14.42 -3.67 2.03
CA PHE A 258 -14.55 -3.84 3.48
C PHE A 258 -14.05 -2.61 4.26
N PHE A 259 -13.03 -1.92 3.75
CA PHE A 259 -12.66 -0.59 4.22
C PHE A 259 -13.82 0.40 4.10
N LEU A 260 -14.46 0.49 2.92
CA LEU A 260 -15.60 1.39 2.70
C LEU A 260 -16.80 1.03 3.60
N ARG A 261 -16.99 -0.26 3.89
CA ARG A 261 -17.98 -0.76 4.85
C ARG A 261 -17.70 -0.28 6.27
N ALA A 262 -16.45 -0.37 6.73
CA ALA A 262 -16.03 0.12 8.04
C ALA A 262 -16.21 1.64 8.15
N VAL A 263 -15.87 2.39 7.08
CA VAL A 263 -16.10 3.83 6.99
C VAL A 263 -17.60 4.16 7.03
N ASN A 264 -18.44 3.42 6.30
CA ASN A 264 -19.89 3.60 6.33
C ASN A 264 -20.46 3.44 7.76
N ASP A 265 -20.06 2.38 8.48
CA ASP A 265 -20.49 2.17 9.87
C ASP A 265 -20.06 3.29 10.81
N ALA A 266 -18.82 3.77 10.66
CA ALA A 266 -18.32 4.89 11.44
C ALA A 266 -19.12 6.19 11.17
N LEU A 267 -19.59 6.40 9.93
CA LEU A 267 -20.43 7.53 9.57
C LEU A 267 -21.86 7.41 10.13
N VAL A 268 -22.46 6.21 10.13
CA VAL A 268 -23.77 5.96 10.74
C VAL A 268 -23.74 6.29 12.24
N GLN A 269 -22.68 5.86 12.95
CA GLN A 269 -22.55 6.10 14.39
C GLN A 269 -22.46 7.60 14.73
N LYS A 270 -21.85 8.43 13.87
CA LYS A 270 -21.77 9.89 14.05
C LYS A 270 -23.15 10.56 13.93
N SER A 271 -24.01 10.03 13.05
CA SER A 271 -25.35 10.57 12.79
C SER A 271 -26.36 10.26 13.90
N TRP A 272 -26.05 9.32 14.80
CA TRP A 272 -26.89 8.95 15.92
C TRP A 272 -26.64 9.88 17.13
N ILE A 273 -27.16 11.12 17.06
CA ILE A 273 -27.19 12.03 18.20
C ILE A 273 -28.51 11.81 18.97
N PRO A 274 -28.50 11.28 20.21
CA PRO A 274 -29.70 10.83 20.91
C PRO A 274 -30.70 11.92 21.31
N MET A 275 -30.33 13.21 21.18
CA MET A 275 -31.19 14.36 21.52
C MET A 275 -32.11 14.81 20.37
N LEU A 276 -31.92 14.34 19.14
CA LEU A 276 -32.72 14.71 17.96
C LEU A 276 -33.42 13.47 17.38
N LYS A 277 -34.46 12.99 18.06
CA LYS A 277 -35.30 11.82 17.72
C LYS A 277 -36.11 11.91 16.40
N VAL A 278 -35.73 12.76 15.45
CA VAL A 278 -36.58 13.08 14.26
C VAL A 278 -35.94 12.75 12.91
N PHE A 279 -34.67 12.41 12.82
CA PHE A 279 -34.09 12.05 11.53
C PHE A 279 -34.13 10.54 11.28
N ASN A 280 -34.78 10.14 10.18
CA ASN A 280 -34.56 8.84 9.55
C ASN A 280 -33.05 8.59 9.48
N VAL A 281 -32.54 7.66 10.29
CA VAL A 281 -31.12 7.32 10.28
C VAL A 281 -30.82 6.68 8.94
N ASP A 282 -30.13 7.39 8.07
CA ASP A 282 -29.64 6.79 6.83
C ASP A 282 -28.58 5.74 7.19
N LEU A 283 -28.87 4.48 6.90
CA LEU A 283 -27.99 3.34 7.14
C LEU A 283 -26.81 3.30 6.14
N TYR A 284 -26.88 4.08 5.07
CA TYR A 284 -25.85 4.14 4.03
C TYR A 284 -25.49 5.59 3.71
N PRO A 285 -24.96 6.36 4.68
CA PRO A 285 -24.54 7.75 4.46
C PRO A 285 -23.44 7.88 3.39
N LEU A 286 -22.76 6.78 3.06
CA LEU A 286 -21.80 6.73 1.96
C LEU A 286 -22.44 7.06 0.60
N ALA A 287 -23.73 6.74 0.39
CA ALA A 287 -24.47 7.05 -0.84
C ALA A 287 -24.53 8.57 -1.13
N GLY A 288 -24.54 9.41 -0.10
CA GLY A 288 -24.50 10.87 -0.26
C GLY A 288 -23.10 11.45 -0.45
N LYS A 289 -22.06 10.61 -0.42
CA LYS A 289 -20.64 11.04 -0.46
C LYS A 289 -19.87 10.54 -1.68
N VAL A 290 -20.53 9.80 -2.56
CA VAL A 290 -19.92 9.20 -3.75
C VAL A 290 -20.72 9.55 -4.99
N LYS A 291 -20.05 9.71 -6.12
CA LYS A 291 -20.71 9.91 -7.41
C LYS A 291 -21.27 8.58 -7.91
N PRO A 292 -22.50 8.54 -8.42
CA PRO A 292 -23.09 7.33 -8.99
C PRO A 292 -22.18 6.68 -10.04
N GLU A 293 -21.62 7.46 -10.95
CA GLU A 293 -20.80 6.97 -12.07
C GLU A 293 -19.51 6.30 -11.56
N SER A 294 -18.81 6.94 -10.61
CA SER A 294 -17.59 6.43 -10.00
C SER A 294 -17.84 5.10 -9.29
N TRP A 295 -18.92 5.01 -8.51
CA TRP A 295 -19.31 3.79 -7.80
C TRP A 295 -19.69 2.67 -8.77
N CYS A 296 -20.55 2.96 -9.75
CA CYS A 296 -21.08 1.95 -10.66
C CYS A 296 -20.02 1.37 -11.59
N ARG A 297 -19.00 2.16 -11.94
CA ARG A 297 -17.80 1.69 -12.63
C ARG A 297 -16.98 0.76 -11.73
N ALA A 298 -16.75 1.16 -10.48
CA ALA A 298 -15.89 0.42 -9.56
C ALA A 298 -16.51 -0.90 -9.05
N PHE A 299 -17.76 -0.84 -8.59
CA PHE A 299 -18.39 -1.91 -7.81
C PHE A 299 -19.79 -2.29 -8.30
N GLY A 300 -20.28 -1.71 -9.40
CA GLY A 300 -21.63 -2.02 -9.89
C GLY A 300 -21.79 -3.46 -10.39
N HIS A 301 -20.70 -4.20 -10.60
CA HIS A 301 -20.70 -5.62 -10.93
C HIS A 301 -19.46 -6.28 -10.33
N LEU A 302 -19.66 -7.01 -9.23
CA LEU A 302 -18.58 -7.77 -8.61
C LEU A 302 -18.42 -9.11 -9.33
N THR A 303 -17.16 -9.53 -9.50
CA THR A 303 -16.88 -10.86 -10.06
C THR A 303 -17.27 -11.95 -9.05
N PRO A 304 -17.59 -13.18 -9.52
CA PRO A 304 -17.90 -14.29 -8.63
C PRO A 304 -16.79 -14.55 -7.59
N LEU A 305 -15.53 -14.34 -7.97
CA LEU A 305 -14.37 -14.52 -7.11
C LEU A 305 -14.33 -13.50 -5.96
N VAL A 306 -14.66 -12.23 -6.22
CA VAL A 306 -14.81 -11.22 -5.16
C VAL A 306 -15.99 -11.56 -4.25
N THR A 307 -17.14 -11.95 -4.82
CA THR A 307 -18.33 -12.27 -4.00
C THR A 307 -18.15 -13.47 -3.07
N SER A 308 -17.30 -14.45 -3.45
CA SER A 308 -17.05 -15.65 -2.65
C SER A 308 -15.97 -15.45 -1.58
N SER A 309 -15.00 -14.56 -1.83
CA SER A 309 -13.84 -14.31 -0.97
C SER A 309 -14.01 -13.10 -0.04
N ALA A 310 -14.81 -12.09 -0.39
CA ALA A 310 -15.01 -10.90 0.43
C ALA A 310 -15.93 -11.14 1.65
N SER A 311 -15.92 -10.20 2.60
CA SER A 311 -16.91 -10.17 3.69
C SER A 311 -18.33 -10.03 3.15
N GLU A 312 -19.27 -10.84 3.64
CA GLU A 312 -20.70 -10.74 3.30
C GLU A 312 -21.26 -9.33 3.55
N MET A 313 -20.78 -8.64 4.59
CA MET A 313 -21.17 -7.27 4.88
C MET A 313 -20.66 -6.28 3.82
N ALA A 314 -19.48 -6.54 3.26
CA ALA A 314 -18.88 -5.72 2.22
C ALA A 314 -19.61 -5.94 0.87
N VAL A 315 -19.97 -7.19 0.56
CA VAL A 315 -20.79 -7.53 -0.62
C VAL A 315 -22.19 -6.90 -0.50
N LEU A 316 -22.84 -7.01 0.67
CA LEU A 316 -24.14 -6.40 0.92
C LEU A 316 -24.11 -4.87 0.75
N LEU A 317 -23.05 -4.21 1.24
CA LEU A 317 -22.87 -2.78 0.99
C LEU A 317 -22.84 -2.50 -0.51
N ALA A 318 -22.13 -3.33 -1.27
CA ALA A 318 -21.99 -3.11 -2.69
C ALA A 318 -23.30 -3.26 -3.46
N ASP A 319 -24.11 -4.26 -3.12
CA ASP A 319 -25.42 -4.48 -3.71
C ASP A 319 -26.36 -3.29 -3.39
N VAL A 320 -26.47 -2.91 -2.12
CA VAL A 320 -27.36 -1.81 -1.70
C VAL A 320 -26.95 -0.47 -2.30
N MET A 321 -25.66 -0.17 -2.34
CA MET A 321 -25.15 1.06 -2.95
C MET A 321 -25.41 1.06 -4.47
N SER A 322 -25.23 -0.08 -5.14
CA SER A 322 -25.46 -0.20 -6.58
C SER A 322 -26.93 -0.03 -6.96
N GLU A 323 -27.85 -0.50 -6.12
CA GLU A 323 -29.28 -0.24 -6.27
C GLU A 323 -29.60 1.25 -6.04
N ARG A 324 -29.14 1.83 -4.92
CA ARG A 324 -29.41 3.23 -4.57
C ARG A 324 -28.88 4.21 -5.60
N LEU A 325 -27.71 3.93 -6.18
CA LEU A 325 -27.06 4.74 -7.20
C LEU A 325 -27.50 4.36 -8.63
N ARG A 326 -28.43 3.43 -8.77
CA ARG A 326 -29.06 3.02 -10.03
C ARG A 326 -28.06 2.56 -11.10
N CYS A 327 -27.08 1.76 -10.71
CA CYS A 327 -26.04 1.30 -11.63
C CYS A 327 -26.59 0.55 -12.86
N ALA A 328 -27.68 -0.19 -12.70
CA ALA A 328 -28.35 -0.87 -13.81
C ALA A 328 -28.94 0.11 -14.85
N GLU A 329 -29.44 1.27 -14.42
CA GLU A 329 -29.97 2.30 -15.32
C GLU A 329 -28.84 3.03 -16.04
N LEU A 330 -27.76 3.36 -15.33
CA LEU A 330 -26.60 4.05 -15.91
C LEU A 330 -25.92 3.21 -17.00
N ARG A 331 -25.78 1.90 -16.78
CA ARG A 331 -25.25 0.98 -17.81
C ARG A 331 -26.11 0.89 -19.05
N LYS A 332 -27.43 0.88 -18.91
CA LYS A 332 -28.36 0.87 -20.06
C LYS A 332 -28.21 2.12 -20.90
N LYS A 333 -27.89 3.27 -20.29
CA LYS A 333 -27.62 4.53 -21.01
C LYS A 333 -26.29 4.49 -21.76
N GLU A 334 -25.25 3.88 -21.19
CA GLU A 334 -23.95 3.71 -21.86
C GLU A 334 -24.01 2.71 -23.03
N ALA A 335 -24.86 1.69 -22.94
CA ALA A 335 -25.01 0.67 -23.99
C ALA A 335 -25.96 1.06 -25.13
N ALA A 336 -26.69 2.17 -25.00
CA ALA A 336 -27.54 2.68 -26.07
C ALA A 336 -26.70 3.53 -27.05
N PRO A 337 -26.61 3.17 -28.35
CA PRO A 337 -25.90 4.01 -29.32
C PRO A 337 -26.60 5.36 -29.45
N SER A 338 -25.79 6.43 -29.52
CA SER A 338 -26.26 7.81 -29.73
C SER A 338 -26.74 8.04 -31.15
#